data_AF-A0A1I7BDR4-F1
#
_entry.id   AF-A0A1I7BDR4-F1
#
_cell.length_a   1.000
_cell.length_b   1.000
_cell.length_c   1.000
_cell.angle_alpha   90.00
_cell.angle_beta   90.00
_cell.angle_gamma   90.00
#
_symmetry.space_group_name_H-M   'P 1'
#
loop_
_entity.id
_entity.type
_entity.pdbx_description
1 polymer ?
#
loop_
_entity_poly.entity_id
_entity_poly.type
_entity_poly.pdbx_seq_one_letter_code
_entity_poly.pdbx_strand_id
1 'polypeptide(L)'
;MLIGDRPVLGWGDAGYLRGMVELSEAGRLDPATANYWHAHSDVLDAWVRRGALGMLVLLVIYLLPVYLFRKGLRAHDPERRALATCGLMLPAGFFGFGLSYSFMVYTVGVAAYAGWFCVIWGLYSSLPPDAVYSGSSN
;
A
#
# COMPACT_ATOMS: atom_id res chain seq x y z
N MET A 1 25.40 -5.85 -3.91
CA MET A 1 24.12 -5.10 -3.84
C MET A 1 23.41 -5.60 -2.61
N LEU A 2 23.04 -4.74 -1.65
CA LEU A 2 22.45 -5.16 -0.37
C LEU A 2 21.26 -6.13 -0.52
N ILE A 3 20.40 -5.90 -1.51
CA ILE A 3 19.20 -6.73 -1.75
C ILE A 3 19.56 -8.21 -2.02
N GLY A 4 20.72 -8.49 -2.62
CA GLY A 4 21.14 -9.86 -2.94
C GLY A 4 21.54 -10.69 -1.72
N ASP A 5 21.96 -10.05 -0.63
CA ASP A 5 22.54 -10.74 0.53
C ASP A 5 21.48 -11.15 1.56
N ARG A 6 20.39 -10.38 1.69
CA ARG A 6 19.26 -10.70 2.60
C ARG A 6 17.89 -10.40 1.97
N PRO A 7 17.52 -11.10 0.88
CA PRO A 7 16.30 -10.79 0.13
C PRO A 7 14.99 -11.09 0.88
N VAL A 8 15.01 -12.04 1.83
CA VAL A 8 13.80 -12.53 2.51
C VAL A 8 13.48 -11.77 3.79
N LEU A 9 14.49 -11.54 4.64
CA LEU A 9 14.35 -10.87 5.95
C LEU A 9 14.65 -9.37 5.91
N GLY A 10 15.33 -8.89 4.86
CA GLY A 10 15.83 -7.52 4.81
C GLY A 10 16.99 -7.28 5.77
N TRP A 11 17.49 -6.05 5.78
CA TRP A 11 18.64 -5.65 6.61
C TRP A 11 18.24 -4.91 7.90
N GLY A 12 16.96 -4.53 8.04
CA GLY A 12 16.52 -3.59 9.05
C GLY A 12 17.11 -2.19 8.85
N ASP A 13 16.61 -1.20 9.60
CA ASP A 13 16.99 0.20 9.43
C ASP A 13 18.49 0.44 9.70
N ALA A 14 19.01 -0.15 10.78
CA ALA A 14 20.41 -0.01 11.17
C ALA A 14 21.37 -0.79 10.25
N GLY A 15 20.95 -1.95 9.72
CA GLY A 15 21.75 -2.75 8.81
C GLY A 15 21.78 -2.18 7.39
N TYR A 16 20.70 -1.56 6.95
CA TYR A 16 20.65 -0.85 5.67
C TYR A 16 21.63 0.33 5.66
N LEU A 17 21.62 1.15 6.72
CA LEU A 17 22.51 2.30 6.81
C LEU A 17 23.98 1.90 6.80
N ARG A 18 24.33 0.87 7.57
CA ARG A 18 25.69 0.34 7.64
C ARG A 18 26.16 -0.23 6.31
N GLY A 19 25.31 -0.98 5.61
CA GLY A 19 25.67 -1.54 4.31
C GLY A 19 25.80 -0.48 3.21
N MET A 20 25.01 0.60 3.26
CA MET A 20 25.17 1.74 2.34
C MET A 20 26.52 2.45 2.54
N VAL A 21 26.95 2.63 3.80
CA VAL A 21 28.29 3.17 4.12
C VAL A 21 29.39 2.23 3.61
N GLU A 22 29.30 0.92 3.89
CA GLU A 22 30.30 -0.05 3.42
C GLU A 22 30.38 -0.14 1.88
N LEU A 23 29.26 -0.03 1.16
CA LEU A 23 29.29 0.02 -0.31
C LEU A 23 29.85 1.33 -0.87
N SER A 24 29.64 2.45 -0.17
CA SER A 24 30.21 3.74 -0.55
C SER A 24 31.72 3.76 -0.34
N GLU A 25 32.19 3.25 0.80
CA GLU A 25 33.62 3.10 1.10
C GLU A 25 34.31 2.13 0.13
N ALA A 26 33.61 1.09 -0.33
CA ALA A 26 34.10 0.17 -1.35
C ALA A 26 34.11 0.76 -2.78
N GLY A 27 33.71 2.02 -2.97
CA GLY A 27 33.66 2.69 -4.28
C GLY A 27 32.60 2.11 -5.23
N ARG A 28 31.68 1.28 -4.72
CA ARG A 28 30.63 0.60 -5.50
C ARG A 28 29.33 1.40 -5.57
N LEU A 29 29.25 2.49 -4.81
CA LEU A 29 28.19 3.50 -4.84
C LEU A 29 28.85 4.87 -4.89
N ASP A 30 28.30 5.76 -5.72
CA ASP A 30 28.69 7.17 -5.72
C ASP A 30 28.42 7.76 -4.33
N PRO A 31 29.41 8.40 -3.65
CA PRO A 31 29.21 8.98 -2.31
C PRO A 31 28.03 9.96 -2.22
N ALA A 32 27.63 10.58 -3.33
CA ALA A 32 26.39 11.39 -3.38
C ALA A 32 25.13 10.56 -3.09
N THR A 33 25.14 9.27 -3.45
CA THR A 33 24.02 8.34 -3.22
C THR A 33 24.01 7.69 -1.84
N ALA A 34 25.14 7.72 -1.12
CA ALA A 34 25.26 7.19 0.23
C ALA A 34 24.44 7.97 1.28
N ASN A 35 24.11 9.23 0.98
CA ASN A 35 23.32 10.10 1.85
C ASN A 35 21.79 9.92 1.71
N TYR A 36 21.30 9.08 0.79
CA TYR A 36 19.86 8.85 0.65
C TYR A 36 19.34 7.89 1.72
N TRP A 37 18.73 8.49 2.75
CA TRP A 37 18.20 7.81 3.93
C TRP A 37 17.00 6.88 3.63
N HIS A 38 16.25 7.08 2.54
CA HIS A 38 15.15 6.19 2.11
C HIS A 38 15.19 5.95 0.60
N ALA A 39 14.74 4.78 0.16
CA ALA A 39 14.44 4.58 -1.25
C ALA A 39 13.20 5.41 -1.62
N HIS A 40 13.20 6.01 -2.81
CA HIS A 40 12.11 6.87 -3.32
C HIS A 40 10.78 6.13 -3.62
N SER A 41 10.65 4.87 -3.20
CA SER A 41 9.41 4.09 -3.36
C SER A 41 9.20 3.19 -2.13
N ASP A 42 7.96 3.11 -1.67
CA ASP A 42 7.57 2.28 -0.51
C ASP A 42 7.91 0.80 -0.73
N VAL A 43 7.82 0.33 -1.98
CA VAL A 43 8.12 -1.06 -2.37
C VAL A 43 9.60 -1.38 -2.16
N LEU A 44 10.49 -0.47 -2.57
CA LEU A 44 11.93 -0.68 -2.53
C LEU A 44 12.48 -0.45 -1.11
N ASP A 45 11.92 0.50 -0.37
CA ASP A 45 12.21 0.69 1.06
C ASP A 45 11.73 -0.50 1.91
N ALA A 46 10.51 -1.01 1.65
CA ALA A 46 10.00 -2.20 2.32
C ALA A 46 10.82 -3.45 1.98
N TRP A 47 11.23 -3.64 0.73
CA TRP A 47 12.03 -4.80 0.33
C TRP A 47 13.43 -4.77 0.95
N VAL A 48 14.09 -3.62 0.97
CA VAL A 48 15.44 -3.49 1.51
C VAL A 48 15.47 -3.60 3.04
N ARG A 49 14.52 -2.95 3.73
CA ARG A 49 14.51 -2.90 5.20
C ARG A 49 13.81 -4.10 5.83
N ARG A 50 12.69 -4.55 5.26
CA ARG A 50 11.79 -5.57 5.84
C ARG A 50 11.72 -6.85 5.01
N GLY A 51 12.46 -6.95 3.91
CA GLY A 51 12.51 -8.12 3.05
C GLY A 51 11.19 -8.39 2.31
N ALA A 52 11.09 -9.58 1.74
CA ALA A 52 9.89 -10.04 1.03
C ALA A 52 8.63 -10.07 1.92
N LEU A 53 8.78 -10.26 3.24
CA LEU A 53 7.66 -10.26 4.18
C LEU A 53 7.02 -8.86 4.30
N GLY A 54 7.83 -7.80 4.41
CA GLY A 54 7.33 -6.43 4.42
C GLY A 54 6.60 -6.05 3.13
N MET A 55 7.14 -6.50 1.98
CA MET A 55 6.48 -6.34 0.69
C MET A 55 5.15 -7.10 0.62
N LEU A 56 5.09 -8.32 1.14
CA LEU A 56 3.87 -9.12 1.17
C LEU A 56 2.78 -8.44 2.02
N VAL A 57 3.13 -7.97 3.22
CA VAL A 57 2.19 -7.26 4.10
C VAL A 57 1.67 -5.98 3.43
N LEU A 58 2.55 -5.21 2.80
CA LEU A 58 2.17 -4.00 2.06
C LEU A 58 1.21 -4.32 0.91
N LEU A 59 1.48 -5.38 0.14
CA LEU A 59 0.60 -5.86 -0.91
C LEU A 59 -0.75 -6.30 -0.36
N VAL A 60 -0.80 -7.01 0.78
CA VAL A 60 -2.06 -7.40 1.41
C VAL A 60 -2.86 -6.15 1.80
N ILE A 61 -2.22 -5.14 2.38
CA ILE A 61 -2.89 -3.88 2.76
C ILE A 61 -3.52 -3.20 1.54
N TYR A 62 -2.82 -3.17 0.40
CA TYR A 62 -3.36 -2.58 -0.83
C TYR A 62 -4.42 -3.44 -1.54
N LEU A 63 -4.28 -4.76 -1.50
CA LEU A 63 -5.17 -5.68 -2.22
C LEU A 63 -6.45 -6.01 -1.45
N LEU A 64 -6.44 -5.91 -0.12
CA LEU A 64 -7.59 -6.21 0.73
C LEU A 64 -8.83 -5.33 0.39
N PRO A 65 -8.73 -3.98 0.29
CA PRO A 65 -9.87 -3.16 -0.11
C PRO A 65 -10.34 -3.52 -1.53
N VAL A 66 -9.42 -3.84 -2.43
CA VAL A 66 -9.77 -4.26 -3.80
C VAL A 66 -10.65 -5.51 -3.77
N TYR A 67 -10.27 -6.50 -2.98
CA TYR A 67 -11.05 -7.72 -2.83
C TYR A 67 -12.44 -7.48 -2.21
N LEU A 68 -12.52 -6.58 -1.23
CA LEU A 68 -13.76 -6.27 -0.51
C LEU A 68 -14.76 -5.46 -1.35
N PHE A 69 -14.30 -4.43 -2.06
CA PHE A 69 -15.18 -3.52 -2.79
C PHE A 69 -15.47 -3.95 -4.23
N ARG A 70 -14.73 -4.90 -4.82
CA ARG A 70 -14.90 -5.31 -6.23
C ARG A 70 -16.33 -5.74 -6.60
N LYS A 71 -17.06 -6.36 -5.68
CA LYS A 71 -18.45 -6.81 -5.94
C LYS A 71 -19.41 -5.62 -6.00
N GLY A 72 -19.17 -4.57 -5.21
CA GLY A 72 -19.99 -3.37 -5.16
C GLY A 72 -19.97 -2.54 -6.45
N LEU A 73 -18.93 -2.67 -7.28
CA LEU A 73 -18.87 -2.00 -8.58
C LEU A 73 -19.96 -2.46 -9.56
N ARG A 74 -20.48 -3.69 -9.38
CA ARG A 74 -21.52 -4.28 -10.23
C ARG A 74 -22.91 -4.24 -9.58
N ALA A 75 -23.04 -3.60 -8.42
CA ALA A 75 -24.32 -3.49 -7.72
C ALA A 75 -25.34 -2.70 -8.54
N HIS A 76 -26.63 -2.93 -8.35
CA HIS A 76 -27.67 -2.12 -9.01
C HIS A 76 -27.89 -0.80 -8.28
N ASP A 77 -27.79 -0.83 -6.97
CA ASP A 77 -27.85 0.38 -6.14
C ASP A 77 -26.69 1.36 -6.47
N PRO A 78 -27.00 2.59 -6.92
CA PRO A 78 -25.99 3.61 -7.21
C PRO A 78 -25.19 4.02 -5.96
N GLU A 79 -25.78 3.99 -4.77
CA GLU A 79 -25.07 4.34 -3.52
C GLU A 79 -24.00 3.30 -3.19
N ARG A 80 -24.35 2.01 -3.25
CA ARG A 80 -23.39 0.90 -3.12
C ARG A 80 -22.25 0.98 -4.14
N ARG A 81 -22.55 1.35 -5.39
CA ARG A 81 -21.53 1.54 -6.44
C ARG A 81 -20.61 2.72 -6.15
N ALA A 82 -21.16 3.84 -5.68
CA ALA A 82 -20.36 5.01 -5.32
C ALA A 82 -19.39 4.70 -4.18
N LEU A 83 -19.88 4.11 -3.09
CA LEU A 83 -19.05 3.72 -1.94
C LEU A 83 -17.98 2.69 -2.32
N ALA A 84 -18.32 1.69 -3.14
CA ALA A 84 -17.34 0.74 -3.67
C ALA A 84 -16.26 1.42 -4.51
N THR A 85 -16.63 2.42 -5.32
CA THR A 85 -15.68 3.20 -6.12
C THR A 85 -14.74 3.99 -5.21
N CYS A 86 -15.28 4.69 -4.20
CA CYS A 86 -14.48 5.42 -3.21
C CYS A 86 -13.50 4.49 -2.46
N GLY A 87 -13.96 3.30 -2.07
CA GLY A 87 -13.13 2.30 -1.40
C GLY A 87 -11.99 1.76 -2.26
N LEU A 88 -12.12 1.80 -3.59
CA LEU A 88 -11.07 1.41 -4.54
C LEU A 88 -10.13 2.54 -4.90
N MET A 89 -10.58 3.80 -4.83
CA MET A 89 -9.71 4.96 -5.08
C MET A 89 -8.62 5.10 -4.02
N LEU A 90 -8.88 4.69 -2.78
CA LEU A 90 -7.88 4.70 -1.69
C LEU A 90 -6.63 3.87 -1.99
N PRO A 91 -6.71 2.55 -2.21
CA PRO A 91 -5.54 1.76 -2.55
C PRO A 91 -4.92 2.23 -3.88
N ALA A 92 -5.71 2.63 -4.87
CA ALA A 92 -5.16 3.13 -6.15
C ALA A 92 -4.33 4.40 -5.98
N GLY A 93 -4.83 5.38 -5.22
CA GLY A 93 -4.13 6.63 -4.95
C GLY A 93 -2.88 6.40 -4.10
N PHE A 94 -3.01 5.70 -2.98
CA PHE A 94 -1.86 5.43 -2.10
C PHE A 94 -0.81 4.54 -2.76
N PHE A 95 -1.19 3.59 -3.61
CA PHE A 95 -0.23 2.78 -4.37
C PHE A 95 0.46 3.63 -5.45
N GLY A 96 -0.31 4.42 -6.20
CA GLY A 96 0.23 5.32 -7.24
C GLY A 96 1.21 6.36 -6.67
N PHE A 97 0.87 6.99 -5.55
CA PHE A 97 1.77 7.91 -4.85
C PHE A 97 2.91 7.20 -4.13
N GLY A 98 2.66 6.02 -3.55
CA GLY A 98 3.65 5.17 -2.88
C GLY A 98 4.81 4.71 -3.78
N LEU A 99 4.59 4.71 -5.11
CA LEU A 99 5.64 4.47 -6.10
C LEU A 99 6.65 5.63 -6.22
N SER A 100 6.26 6.85 -5.86
CA SER A 100 7.07 8.07 -6.00
C SER A 100 7.53 8.67 -4.66
N TYR A 101 6.85 8.32 -3.56
CA TYR A 101 7.18 8.82 -2.22
C TYR A 101 6.74 7.84 -1.15
N SER A 102 7.58 7.62 -0.14
CA SER A 102 7.35 6.60 0.89
C SER A 102 6.35 7.07 1.95
N PHE A 103 5.06 7.08 1.60
CA PHE A 103 3.98 7.59 2.45
C PHE A 103 3.70 6.67 3.64
N MET A 104 3.92 5.35 3.48
CA MET A 104 3.67 4.33 4.50
C MET A 104 4.77 4.23 5.56
N VAL A 105 5.91 4.91 5.35
CA VAL A 105 6.96 5.05 6.36
C VAL A 105 6.50 5.98 7.50
N TYR A 106 5.62 6.93 7.20
CA TYR A 106 5.08 7.85 8.19
C TYR A 106 3.82 7.29 8.85
N THR A 107 3.78 7.31 10.19
CA THR A 107 2.63 6.85 11.00
C THR A 107 1.33 7.58 10.65
N VAL A 108 1.42 8.86 10.28
CA VAL A 108 0.26 9.65 9.82
C VAL A 108 -0.31 9.12 8.50
N GLY A 109 0.54 8.64 7.59
CA GLY A 109 0.12 8.06 6.31
C GLY A 109 -0.63 6.75 6.53
N VAL A 110 -0.09 5.89 7.41
CA VAL A 110 -0.74 4.64 7.81
C VAL A 110 -2.08 4.91 8.51
N ALA A 111 -2.12 5.86 9.45
CA ALA A 111 -3.32 6.21 10.18
C ALA A 111 -4.40 6.80 9.26
N ALA A 112 -4.03 7.67 8.32
CA ALA A 112 -4.95 8.25 7.35
C ALA A 112 -5.55 7.17 6.44
N TYR A 113 -4.71 6.27 5.91
CA TYR A 113 -5.19 5.16 5.08
C TYR A 113 -6.16 4.25 5.82
N ALA A 114 -5.77 3.79 7.02
CA ALA A 114 -6.59 2.90 7.84
C ALA A 114 -7.90 3.59 8.28
N GLY A 115 -7.83 4.85 8.70
CA GLY A 115 -9.00 5.63 9.12
C GLY A 115 -10.04 5.76 8.01
N TRP A 116 -9.60 6.19 6.82
CA TRP A 116 -10.49 6.31 5.66
C TRP A 116 -11.02 4.96 5.17
N PHE A 117 -10.19 3.92 5.18
CA PHE A 117 -10.63 2.57 4.88
C PHE A 117 -11.75 2.11 5.82
N CYS A 118 -11.58 2.28 7.14
CA CYS A 118 -12.59 1.92 8.13
C CYS A 118 -13.90 2.69 7.95
N VAL A 119 -13.84 3.99 7.67
CA VAL A 119 -15.04 4.83 7.44
C VAL A 119 -15.82 4.32 6.21
N ILE A 120 -15.15 4.13 5.08
CA ILE A 120 -15.81 3.69 3.84
C ILE A 120 -16.32 2.26 3.98
N TRP A 121 -15.55 1.39 4.62
CA TRP A 121 -15.98 0.02 4.89
C TRP A 121 -17.21 0.00 5.79
N GLY A 122 -17.23 0.80 6.86
CA GLY A 122 -18.37 0.96 7.74
C GLY A 122 -19.63 1.34 6.97
N LEU A 123 -19.56 2.42 6.19
CA LEU A 123 -20.67 2.89 5.35
C LEU A 123 -21.13 1.82 4.34
N TYR A 124 -20.19 1.17 3.65
CA TYR A 124 -20.50 0.14 2.66
C TYR A 124 -21.14 -1.11 3.27
N SER A 125 -20.71 -1.48 4.49
CA SER A 125 -21.22 -2.65 5.21
C SER A 125 -22.58 -2.40 5.84
N SER A 126 -22.93 -1.14 6.16
CA SER A 126 -24.26 -0.77 6.67
C SER A 126 -25.34 -0.70 5.60
N LEU A 127 -24.98 -0.68 4.31
CA LEU A 127 -25.96 -0.64 3.24
C LEU A 127 -26.82 -1.92 3.21
N PRO A 128 -28.13 -1.80 2.96
CA PRO A 128 -29.00 -2.96 2.78
C PRO A 128 -28.54 -3.84 1.61
N PRO A 129 -28.96 -5.12 1.56
CA PRO A 129 -28.65 -6.01 0.44
C PRO A 129 -29.03 -5.35 -0.89
N ASP A 130 -28.21 -5.56 -1.92
CA ASP A 130 -28.47 -5.04 -3.27
C ASP A 130 -29.82 -5.57 -3.76
N ALA A 131 -30.85 -4.72 -3.69
CA ALA A 131 -32.20 -5.09 -4.08
C ALA A 131 -32.23 -5.17 -5.60
N VAL A 132 -32.37 -6.39 -6.12
CA VAL A 132 -32.74 -6.57 -7.53
C VAL A 132 -34.14 -6.00 -7.65
N TYR A 133 -34.26 -4.79 -8.22
CA TYR A 133 -35.55 -4.26 -8.63
C TYR A 133 -36.15 -5.21 -9.66
N SER A 134 -36.91 -6.22 -9.20
CA SER A 134 -37.82 -6.95 -10.05
C SER A 134 -38.91 -5.96 -10.43
N GLY A 135 -38.86 -5.45 -11.66
CA GLY A 135 -39.91 -4.58 -12.18
C GLY A 135 -41.27 -5.23 -11.95
N SER A 136 -42.05 -4.67 -11.03
CA SER A 136 -43.47 -4.99 -10.93
C SER A 136 -44.15 -4.31 -12.11
N SER A 137 -44.27 -5.04 -13.21
CA SER A 137 -45.30 -4.78 -14.20
C SER A 137 -46.66 -5.07 -13.55
N ASN A 138 -47.43 -4.02 -13.28
CA ASN A 138 -48.89 -4.05 -13.22
C ASN A 138 -49.40 -2.74 -13.80
#